data_AF-A0ABD1UIX6-F1
#
_entry.id   AF-A0ABD1UIX6-F1
#
_cell.length_a   1.000
_cell.length_b   1.000
_cell.length_c   1.000
_cell.angle_alpha   90.00
_cell.angle_beta   90.00
_cell.angle_gamma   90.00
#
_symmetry.space_group_name_H-M   'P 1'
#
loop_
_entity.id
_entity.type
_entity.pdbx_description
1 polymer ?
#
loop_
_entity_poly.entity_id
_entity_poly.type
_entity_poly.pdbx_seq_one_letter_code
_entity_poly.pdbx_strand_id
1 'polypeptide(L)'
;MGRSFFLSSLFDMEVRPEFQSDELIEKVRVLPRKLHLHAGTDAVLNITFIRAPSSALLKVDVPLVFRGDDVSPGLKKGSYLNIIKRTVKFLCPADVIPPYIDVDLSELGCRPEDSDGGP
;
A
#
# COMPACT_ATOMS: atom_id res chain seq x y z
N MET A 1 8.90 9.91 -6.12
CA MET A 1 7.47 9.83 -6.53
C MET A 1 6.65 9.53 -5.29
N GLY A 2 5.69 10.40 -4.98
CA GLY A 2 4.95 10.39 -3.71
C GLY A 2 4.37 9.01 -3.40
N ARG A 3 4.43 8.63 -2.12
CA ARG A 3 3.77 7.42 -1.61
C ARG A 3 2.27 7.59 -1.84
N SER A 4 1.80 7.15 -2.99
CA SER A 4 0.40 7.29 -3.37
C SER A 4 -0.38 6.25 -2.57
N PHE A 5 -0.99 6.69 -1.48
CA PHE A 5 -1.97 5.90 -0.70
C PHE A 5 -3.30 5.71 -1.46
N PHE A 6 -3.33 6.04 -2.75
CA PHE A 6 -4.51 5.96 -3.61
C PHE A 6 -5.14 4.57 -3.62
N LEU A 7 -4.33 3.50 -3.67
CA LEU A 7 -4.83 2.12 -3.68
C LEU A 7 -5.29 1.61 -2.30
N SER A 8 -5.03 2.37 -1.23
CA SER A 8 -5.40 2.03 0.15
C SER A 8 -6.40 3.02 0.76
N SER A 9 -6.93 3.97 -0.03
CA SER A 9 -7.86 5.00 0.44
C SER A 9 -9.24 4.79 -0.19
N LEU A 10 -10.29 4.97 0.61
CA LEU A 10 -11.67 4.94 0.13
C LEU A 10 -12.06 6.27 -0.52
N PHE A 11 -12.86 6.19 -1.57
CA PHE A 11 -13.40 7.35 -2.28
C PHE A 11 -14.91 7.22 -2.43
N ASP A 12 -15.58 8.36 -2.40
CA ASP A 12 -16.97 8.46 -2.82
C ASP A 12 -17.00 8.83 -4.31
N MET A 13 -17.45 7.91 -5.16
CA MET A 13 -17.58 8.13 -6.60
C MET A 13 -19.02 8.55 -6.93
N GLU A 14 -19.16 9.72 -7.55
CA GLU A 14 -20.43 10.23 -8.07
C GLU A 14 -20.58 9.82 -9.54
N VAL A 15 -21.65 9.10 -9.84
CA VAL A 15 -22.02 8.72 -11.21
C VAL A 15 -23.04 9.71 -11.74
N ARG A 16 -22.73 10.33 -12.87
CA ARG A 16 -23.56 11.34 -13.53
C ARG A 16 -23.88 10.90 -14.97
N PRO A 17 -25.03 11.30 -15.54
CA PRO A 17 -25.42 10.88 -16.88
C PRO A 17 -24.58 11.56 -17.96
N GLU A 18 -24.20 12.81 -17.73
CA GLU A 18 -23.53 13.67 -18.70
C GLU A 18 -22.36 14.42 -18.07
N PHE A 19 -21.36 14.73 -18.90
CA PHE A 19 -20.22 15.53 -18.50
C PHE A 19 -20.70 16.98 -18.29
N GLN A 20 -20.62 17.48 -17.05
CA GLN A 20 -21.12 18.80 -16.58
C GLN A 20 -22.61 18.91 -16.21
N SER A 21 -23.34 17.80 -16.13
CA SER A 21 -24.64 17.82 -15.44
C SER A 21 -24.45 17.84 -13.91
N ASP A 22 -25.35 18.53 -13.20
CA ASP A 22 -25.46 18.47 -11.74
C ASP A 22 -26.39 17.34 -11.26
N GLU A 23 -26.99 16.59 -12.19
CA GLU A 23 -27.81 15.43 -11.85
C GLU A 23 -26.93 14.25 -11.39
N LEU A 24 -27.14 13.82 -10.15
CA LEU A 24 -26.46 12.69 -9.53
C LEU A 24 -27.32 11.43 -9.65
N ILE A 25 -26.84 10.41 -10.37
CA ILE A 25 -27.52 9.11 -10.50
C ILE A 25 -27.33 8.30 -9.22
N GLU A 26 -26.07 8.08 -8.85
CA GLU A 26 -25.71 7.34 -7.65
C GLU A 26 -24.38 7.83 -7.08
N LYS A 27 -24.26 7.73 -5.75
CA LYS A 27 -23.02 7.94 -5.01
C LYS A 27 -22.57 6.59 -4.45
N VAL A 28 -21.44 6.10 -4.93
CA VAL A 28 -20.93 4.76 -4.61
C VAL A 28 -19.60 4.87 -3.89
N ARG A 29 -19.49 4.24 -2.73
CA ARG A 29 -18.21 4.10 -2.04
C ARG A 29 -17.36 3.06 -2.75
N VAL A 30 -16.16 3.47 -3.18
CA VAL A 30 -15.26 2.64 -3.97
C VAL A 30 -13.84 2.62 -3.39
N LEU A 31 -13.16 1.50 -3.58
CA LEU A 31 -11.74 1.34 -3.32
C LEU A 31 -11.00 1.13 -4.65
N PRO A 32 -9.96 1.92 -4.96
CA PRO A 32 -9.13 1.69 -6.13
C PRO A 32 -8.28 0.44 -5.92
N ARG A 33 -8.42 -0.55 -6.81
CA ARG A 33 -7.69 -1.81 -6.72
C ARG A 33 -6.45 -1.83 -7.60
N LYS A 34 -6.49 -1.15 -8.75
CA LYS A 34 -5.39 -1.16 -9.72
C LYS A 34 -5.38 0.13 -10.52
N LEU A 35 -4.17 0.66 -10.72
CA LEU A 35 -3.88 1.75 -11.62
C LEU A 35 -3.00 1.20 -12.76
N HIS A 36 -3.47 1.32 -13.99
CA HIS A 36 -2.70 0.97 -15.17
C HIS A 36 -2.15 2.26 -15.79
N LEU A 37 -0.82 2.35 -15.85
CA LEU A 37 -0.11 3.49 -16.40
C LEU A 37 0.56 3.11 -17.73
N HIS A 38 0.67 4.07 -18.61
CA HIS A 38 1.46 3.95 -19.83
C HIS A 38 2.95 3.92 -19.48
N ALA A 39 3.69 2.91 -19.95
CA ALA A 39 5.04 2.60 -19.48
C ALA A 39 6.09 3.69 -19.74
N GLY A 40 5.87 4.57 -20.73
CA GLY A 40 6.83 5.63 -21.07
C GLY A 40 6.43 7.04 -20.64
N THR A 41 5.15 7.29 -20.40
CA THR A 41 4.62 8.66 -20.16
C THR A 41 3.96 8.81 -18.80
N ASP A 42 3.85 7.72 -18.02
CA ASP A 42 3.10 7.64 -16.76
C ASP A 42 1.64 8.11 -16.86
N ALA A 43 1.10 8.20 -18.09
CA ALA A 43 -0.29 8.57 -18.32
C ALA A 43 -1.23 7.46 -17.82
N VAL A 44 -2.30 7.84 -17.13
CA VAL A 44 -3.30 6.88 -16.64
C VAL A 44 -4.10 6.32 -17.81
N LEU A 45 -4.03 5.01 -18.01
CA LEU A 45 -4.75 4.30 -19.05
C LEU A 45 -6.06 3.70 -18.53
N ASN A 46 -6.04 3.15 -17.32
CA ASN A 46 -7.20 2.50 -16.72
C ASN A 46 -7.09 2.55 -15.19
N ILE A 47 -8.22 2.77 -14.52
CA ILE A 47 -8.37 2.63 -13.08
C ILE A 47 -9.45 1.61 -12.79
N THR A 48 -9.10 0.56 -12.04
CA THR A 48 -10.06 -0.44 -11.58
C THR A 48 -10.50 -0.12 -10.16
N PHE A 49 -11.80 0.03 -9.97
CA PHE A 49 -12.44 0.23 -8.67
C PHE A 49 -13.23 -1.00 -8.24
N ILE A 50 -13.32 -1.24 -6.94
CA ILE A 50 -14.25 -2.19 -6.34
C ILE A 50 -15.23 -1.44 -5.44
N ARG A 51 -16.49 -1.85 -5.42
CA ARG A 51 -17.48 -1.30 -4.48
C ARG A 51 -17.12 -1.75 -3.06
N ALA A 52 -17.17 -0.81 -2.12
CA ALA A 52 -16.70 -0.99 -0.75
C ALA A 52 -17.76 -0.51 0.26
N PRO A 53 -18.89 -1.23 0.41
CA PRO A 53 -19.87 -0.89 1.43
C PRO A 53 -19.26 -1.11 2.82
N SER A 54 -19.69 -0.32 3.81
CA SER A 54 -19.11 -0.26 5.16
C SER A 54 -18.88 -1.61 5.84
N SER A 55 -19.77 -2.58 5.64
CA SER A 55 -19.67 -3.92 6.24
C SER A 55 -18.89 -4.96 5.41
N ALA A 56 -18.47 -4.64 4.19
CA ALA A 56 -17.77 -5.60 3.35
C ALA A 56 -16.34 -5.82 3.84
N LEU A 57 -15.95 -7.11 3.94
CA LEU A 57 -14.57 -7.50 4.14
C LEU A 57 -13.81 -7.36 2.81
N LEU A 58 -12.78 -6.53 2.80
CA LEU A 58 -11.95 -6.25 1.65
C LEU A 58 -10.54 -6.74 1.87
N LYS A 59 -9.96 -7.32 0.83
CA LYS A 59 -8.54 -7.66 0.78
C LYS A 59 -7.78 -6.52 0.12
N VAL A 60 -7.07 -5.76 0.93
CA VAL A 60 -6.40 -4.52 0.52
C VAL A 60 -4.89 -4.67 0.66
N ASP A 61 -4.12 -3.98 -0.18
CA ASP A 61 -2.67 -3.97 -0.08
C ASP A 61 -2.26 -2.74 0.73
N VAL A 62 -1.83 -2.96 1.99
CA VAL A 62 -1.44 -1.89 2.91
C VAL A 62 0.07 -1.70 2.85
N PRO A 63 0.57 -0.46 2.73
CA PRO A 63 2.00 -0.19 2.72
C PRO A 63 2.63 -0.43 4.10
N LEU A 64 3.85 -0.95 4.10
CA LEU A 64 4.69 -1.08 5.29
C LEU A 64 5.60 0.15 5.43
N VAL A 65 5.68 0.68 6.64
CA VAL A 65 6.63 1.73 7.04
C VAL A 65 7.59 1.14 8.05
N PHE A 66 8.86 1.08 7.69
CA PHE A 66 9.91 0.54 8.53
C PHE A 66 10.54 1.65 9.37
N ARG A 67 10.80 1.38 10.65
CA ARG A 67 11.50 2.26 11.60
C ARG A 67 12.58 1.48 12.33
N GLY A 68 13.55 2.18 12.90
CA GLY A 68 14.59 1.58 13.74
C GLY A 68 15.70 0.86 12.97
N ASP A 69 15.84 1.14 11.68
CA ASP A 69 16.94 0.65 10.85
C ASP A 69 18.31 1.21 11.29
N ASP A 70 18.31 2.40 11.88
CA ASP A 70 19.46 3.12 12.40
C ASP A 70 19.95 2.59 13.76
N VAL A 71 19.08 1.97 14.57
CA VAL A 71 19.39 1.46 15.91
C VAL A 71 19.61 -0.06 15.96
N SER A 72 19.15 -0.78 14.94
CA SER A 72 19.22 -2.24 14.87
C SER A 72 20.66 -2.78 15.03
N PRO A 73 20.91 -3.67 16.00
CA PRO A 73 22.25 -4.23 16.24
C PRO A 73 22.71 -5.14 15.10
N GLY A 74 21.79 -5.76 14.35
CA GLY A 74 22.11 -6.51 13.15
C GLY A 74 22.59 -5.61 12.03
N LEU A 75 21.88 -4.51 11.74
CA LEU A 75 22.21 -3.60 10.65
C LEU A 75 23.48 -2.79 10.94
N LYS A 76 23.67 -2.34 12.18
CA LYS A 76 24.90 -1.63 12.59
C LYS A 76 26.17 -2.46 12.44
N LYS A 77 26.07 -3.78 12.51
CA LYS A 77 27.22 -4.70 12.36
C LYS A 77 27.65 -4.92 10.89
N GLY A 78 27.09 -4.16 9.94
CA GLY A 78 27.45 -4.25 8.53
C GLY A 78 26.60 -5.24 7.72
N SER A 79 25.47 -5.69 8.28
CA SER A 79 24.51 -6.51 7.53
C SER A 79 23.61 -5.65 6.64
N TYR A 80 23.00 -6.27 5.62
CA TYR A 80 22.14 -5.59 4.65
C TYR A 80 20.66 -5.86 4.94
N LEU A 81 19.84 -4.81 4.96
CA LEU A 81 18.37 -4.94 5.03
C LEU A 81 17.80 -5.27 3.65
N ASN A 82 17.23 -6.47 3.50
CA ASN A 82 16.51 -6.83 2.29
C ASN A 82 14.99 -6.77 2.49
N ILE A 83 14.35 -5.72 1.98
CA ILE A 83 12.89 -5.57 2.00
C ILE A 83 12.30 -6.27 0.77
N ILE A 84 11.90 -7.53 0.93
CA ILE A 84 11.30 -8.33 -0.15
C ILE A 84 9.90 -7.83 -0.53
N LYS A 85 9.16 -7.27 0.44
CA LYS A 85 7.80 -6.76 0.25
C LYS A 85 7.64 -5.43 0.95
N ARG A 86 7.11 -4.43 0.23
CA ARG A 86 6.79 -3.10 0.77
C ARG A 86 5.30 -2.92 1.07
N THR A 87 4.48 -3.91 0.72
CA THR A 87 3.05 -3.96 0.98
C THR A 87 2.65 -5.35 1.44
N VAL A 88 1.59 -5.44 2.23
CA VAL A 88 1.00 -6.71 2.67
C VAL A 88 -0.48 -6.75 2.38
N LYS A 89 -0.99 -7.95 2.10
CA LYS A 89 -2.42 -8.17 1.93
C LYS A 89 -3.07 -8.22 3.31
N PHE A 90 -3.92 -7.24 3.60
CA PHE A 90 -4.68 -7.14 4.83
C PHE A 90 -6.16 -7.40 4.55
N LEU A 91 -6.80 -8.25 5.34
CA LEU A 91 -8.23 -8.52 5.27
C LEU A 91 -8.90 -7.71 6.38
N CYS A 92 -9.70 -6.71 6.03
CA CYS A 92 -10.38 -5.86 6.99
C CYS A 92 -11.71 -5.34 6.44
N PRO A 93 -12.64 -4.91 7.31
CA PRO A 93 -13.80 -4.14 6.90
C PRO A 93 -13.37 -2.86 6.19
N ALA A 94 -14.15 -2.40 5.21
CA ALA A 94 -13.86 -1.17 4.47
C ALA A 94 -13.63 0.04 5.39
N ASP A 95 -14.37 0.13 6.50
CA ASP A 95 -14.29 1.28 7.42
C ASP A 95 -13.01 1.32 8.28
N VAL A 96 -12.22 0.24 8.33
CA VAL A 96 -11.06 0.11 9.25
C VAL A 96 -9.76 -0.16 8.48
N ILE A 97 -9.67 0.27 7.22
CA ILE A 97 -8.44 0.11 6.43
C ILE A 97 -7.33 1.00 7.02
N PRO A 98 -6.23 0.43 7.54
CA PRO A 98 -5.12 1.24 8.04
C PRO A 98 -4.37 1.92 6.89
N PRO A 99 -3.91 3.17 7.06
CA PRO A 99 -3.17 3.88 6.01
C PRO A 99 -1.78 3.27 5.77
N TYR A 100 -1.16 2.70 6.80
CA TYR A 100 0.09 1.96 6.74
C TYR A 100 0.23 1.05 7.97
N ILE A 101 1.14 0.09 7.91
CA ILE A 101 1.56 -0.73 9.04
C ILE A 101 2.98 -0.34 9.42
N ASP A 102 3.19 -0.04 10.70
CA ASP A 102 4.51 0.27 11.26
C ASP A 102 5.26 -1.02 11.61
N VAL A 103 6.50 -1.12 11.15
CA VAL A 103 7.37 -2.28 11.37
C VAL A 103 8.64 -1.80 12.05
N ASP A 104 8.81 -2.20 13.30
CA ASP A 104 10.00 -1.89 14.10
C ASP A 104 11.12 -2.92 13.81
N LEU A 105 12.28 -2.41 13.41
CA LEU A 105 13.49 -3.19 13.11
C LEU A 105 14.55 -3.10 14.22
N SER A 106 14.28 -2.38 15.31
CA SER A 106 15.26 -2.09 16.37
C SER A 106 15.85 -3.34 17.03
N GLU A 107 15.06 -4.42 17.12
CA GLU A 107 15.49 -5.70 17.70
C GLU A 107 15.91 -6.75 16.67
N LEU A 108 16.05 -6.36 15.39
CA LEU A 108 16.41 -7.31 14.33
C LEU A 108 17.87 -7.78 14.50
N GLY A 109 18.05 -9.06 14.80
CA GLY A 109 19.36 -9.72 14.88
C GLY A 109 19.85 -10.19 13.51
N CYS A 110 21.17 -10.11 13.28
CA CYS A 110 21.80 -10.72 12.10
C CYS A 110 21.89 -12.25 12.29
N ARG A 111 21.53 -13.02 11.26
CA ARG A 111 21.82 -14.46 11.25
C ARG A 111 23.33 -14.68 11.12
N PRO A 112 23.90 -15.67 11.82
CA PRO A 112 25.34 -15.91 11.84
C PRO A 112 25.91 -16.51 10.53
N GLU A 113 25.08 -16.95 9.60
CA GLU A 113 25.52 -17.65 8.38
C GLU A 113 26.07 -16.72 7.28
N ASP A 114 25.79 -15.42 7.35
CA ASP A 114 26.29 -14.43 6.37
C ASP A 114 27.69 -13.88 6.71
N SER A 115 28.34 -14.43 7.75
CA SER A 115 29.63 -13.95 8.26
C SER A 115 30.83 -14.79 7.79
N ASP A 116 30.63 -15.91 7.10
CA ASP A 116 31.73 -16.78 6.66
C ASP A 116 32.25 -16.40 5.28
N GLY A 117 32.71 -15.15 5.19
CA GLY A 117 33.77 -14.77 4.25
C GLY A 117 35.09 -15.29 4.78
N GLY A 118 35.30 -16.61 4.69
CA GLY A 118 36.61 -17.23 4.87
C GLY A 118 37.55 -16.85 3.71
N PRO A 119 38.88 -16.78 3.96
CA PRO A 119 39.87 -16.40 2.95
C PRO A 119 39.95 -17.34 1.75
#